data_AF-A0A1K9ZQN4-F1
#
_entry.id   AF-A0A1K9ZQN4-F1
#
_cell.length_a   1.000
_cell.length_b   1.000
_cell.length_c   1.000
_cell.angle_alpha   90.00
_cell.angle_beta   90.00
_cell.angle_gamma   90.00
#
_symmetry.space_group_name_H-M   'P 1'
#
loop_
_entity.id
_entity.type
_entity.pdbx_description
1 polymer ?
#
loop_
_entity_poly.entity_id
_entity_poly.type
_entity_poly.pdbx_seq_one_letter_code
_entity_poly.pdbx_strand_id
1 'polypeptide(L)'
;MNRDPLFGFQGSELKSYLERNKLTENQMMLVYNGSGMTHEYSLAYVVIPEEGKQKRIVVRLLRSGEDVTFFRTGKSVLKKTAHYKVMPMVPWLMTRFGTQEQIRFNWKWGYA
;
A
#
# COMPACT_ATOMS: atom_id res chain seq x y z
N MET A 1 -14.50 -9.19 12.30
CA MET A 1 -13.74 -8.06 11.71
C MET A 1 -12.30 -8.54 11.53
N ASN A 2 -11.77 -8.50 10.31
CA ASN A 2 -10.42 -9.02 10.05
C ASN A 2 -9.41 -8.12 10.79
N ARG A 3 -8.70 -8.67 11.78
CA ARG A 3 -7.74 -7.91 12.62
C ARG A 3 -6.39 -7.73 11.93
N ASP A 4 -6.20 -8.36 10.78
CA ASP A 4 -5.00 -8.23 9.97
C ASP A 4 -4.99 -6.87 9.22
N PRO A 5 -4.04 -5.97 9.48
CA PRO A 5 -3.93 -4.69 8.79
C PRO A 5 -3.61 -4.84 7.30
N LEU A 6 -3.17 -6.01 6.86
CA LEU A 6 -2.88 -6.30 5.46
C LEU A 6 -4.02 -7.06 4.78
N PHE A 7 -5.09 -7.40 5.49
CA PHE A 7 -6.29 -8.04 4.92
C PHE A 7 -5.98 -9.31 4.11
N GLY A 8 -5.00 -10.12 4.55
CA GLY A 8 -4.55 -11.32 3.85
C GLY A 8 -3.48 -11.06 2.78
N PHE A 9 -3.15 -9.80 2.46
CA PHE A 9 -2.07 -9.45 1.53
C PHE A 9 -0.71 -9.47 2.23
N GLN A 10 -0.28 -10.67 2.60
CA GLN A 10 1.02 -10.91 3.24
C GLN A 10 1.94 -11.73 2.33
N GLY A 11 3.23 -11.76 2.66
CA GLY A 11 4.27 -12.60 2.04
C GLY A 11 4.05 -12.99 0.57
N SER A 12 3.79 -14.28 0.37
CA SER A 12 3.56 -14.91 -0.93
C SER A 12 2.23 -14.52 -1.57
N GLU A 13 1.17 -14.27 -0.81
CA GLU A 13 -0.12 -13.86 -1.37
C GLU A 13 -0.02 -12.51 -2.07
N LEU A 14 0.58 -11.52 -1.43
CA LEU A 14 0.77 -10.19 -2.02
C LEU A 14 1.68 -10.23 -3.24
N LYS A 15 2.78 -11.00 -3.16
CA LYS A 15 3.65 -11.24 -4.31
C LYS A 15 2.88 -11.86 -5.48
N SER A 16 2.14 -12.94 -5.22
CA SER A 16 1.36 -13.65 -6.25
C SER A 16 0.24 -12.78 -6.83
N TYR A 17 -0.34 -11.90 -6.02
CA TYR A 17 -1.30 -10.91 -6.51
C TYR A 17 -0.64 -9.96 -7.51
N LEU A 18 0.48 -9.34 -7.15
CA LEU A 18 1.22 -8.39 -7.99
C LEU A 18 1.88 -9.05 -9.22
N GLU A 19 2.12 -10.36 -9.17
CA GLU A 19 2.61 -11.14 -10.32
C GLU A 19 1.51 -11.47 -11.32
N ARG A 20 0.32 -11.85 -10.82
CA ARG A 20 -0.83 -12.19 -11.68
C ARG A 20 -1.54 -10.96 -12.24
N ASN A 21 -1.55 -9.86 -11.48
CA ASN A 21 -2.22 -8.62 -11.89
C ASN A 21 -1.15 -7.62 -12.33
N LYS A 22 -0.99 -7.47 -13.65
CA LYS A 22 -0.14 -6.43 -14.20
C LYS A 22 -0.74 -5.07 -13.85
N LEU A 23 0.04 -4.26 -13.15
CA LEU A 23 -0.36 -2.90 -12.83
C LEU A 23 -0.27 -2.02 -14.08
N THR A 24 -1.15 -1.01 -14.16
CA THR A 24 -1.08 0.03 -15.21
C THR A 24 -0.71 1.37 -14.60
N GLU A 25 -0.16 2.26 -15.42
CA GLU A 25 0.01 3.66 -15.02
C GLU A 25 -1.34 4.27 -14.62
N ASN A 26 -1.30 5.19 -13.65
CA ASN A 26 -2.47 5.83 -13.04
C ASN A 26 -3.43 4.87 -12.33
N GLN A 27 -3.09 3.59 -12.17
CA GLN A 27 -3.86 2.68 -11.33
C GLN A 27 -3.78 3.13 -9.86
N MET A 28 -4.93 3.22 -9.19
CA MET A 28 -4.97 3.53 -7.77
C MET A 28 -4.62 2.30 -6.93
N MET A 29 -3.81 2.51 -5.91
CA MET A 29 -3.34 1.50 -4.96
C MET A 29 -3.32 2.05 -3.53
N LEU A 30 -3.20 1.14 -2.56
CA LEU A 30 -2.99 1.49 -1.17
C LEU A 30 -1.54 1.35 -0.79
N VAL A 31 -1.05 2.32 -0.01
CA VAL A 31 0.22 2.23 0.70
C VAL A 31 -0.08 2.15 2.19
N TYR A 32 0.25 1.00 2.79
CA TYR A 32 0.17 0.76 4.22
C TYR A 32 1.45 1.18 4.91
N ASN A 33 1.32 1.85 6.06
CA ASN A 33 2.38 2.15 7.00
C ASN A 33 1.97 1.78 8.44
N GLY A 34 2.62 0.76 8.99
CA GLY A 34 2.41 0.34 10.39
C GLY A 34 3.40 0.93 11.40
N SER A 35 3.85 2.17 11.24
CA SER A 35 4.79 2.82 12.16
C SER A 35 4.09 3.56 13.32
N GLY A 36 4.81 3.80 14.42
CA GLY A 36 4.39 4.73 15.46
C GLY A 36 3.10 4.34 16.19
N MET A 37 2.88 3.04 16.43
CA MET A 37 1.66 2.51 17.05
C MET A 37 0.36 2.88 16.32
N THR A 38 0.40 2.98 14.99
CA THR A 38 -0.80 3.21 14.16
C THR A 38 -0.78 2.35 12.90
N HIS A 39 -1.96 2.13 12.32
CA HIS A 39 -2.18 1.60 10.99
C HIS A 39 -2.58 2.77 10.09
N GLU A 40 -1.66 3.21 9.25
CA GLU A 40 -1.92 4.27 8.29
C GLU A 40 -2.06 3.67 6.89
N TYR A 41 -3.05 4.16 6.14
CA TYR A 41 -3.31 3.78 4.76
C TYR A 41 -3.40 5.06 3.94
N SER A 42 -2.60 5.14 2.89
CA SER A 42 -2.58 6.27 1.94
C SER A 42 -3.00 5.79 0.56
N LEU A 43 -3.78 6.60 -0.14
CA LEU A 43 -4.03 6.42 -1.56
C LEU A 43 -2.76 6.78 -2.34
N ALA A 44 -2.47 6.02 -3.39
CA ALA A 44 -1.38 6.28 -4.31
C ALA A 44 -1.77 5.94 -5.74
N TYR A 45 -1.21 6.64 -6.73
CA TYR A 45 -1.29 6.25 -8.14
C TYR A 45 0.01 5.58 -8.56
N VAL A 46 -0.08 4.52 -9.36
CA VAL A 46 1.09 3.91 -10.01
C VAL A 46 1.66 4.88 -11.04
N VAL A 47 2.92 5.26 -10.86
CA VAL A 47 3.67 6.10 -11.81
C VAL A 47 4.46 5.22 -12.77
N ILE A 48 5.11 4.17 -12.26
CA ILE A 48 5.86 3.21 -13.06
C ILE A 48 5.45 1.80 -12.62
N PRO A 49 4.71 1.04 -13.45
CA PRO A 49 4.24 -0.29 -13.07
C PRO A 49 5.36 -1.33 -13.00
N GLU A 50 6.39 -1.21 -13.84
CA GLU A 50 7.61 -2.03 -13.78
C GLU A 50 8.85 -1.18 -14.10
N GLU A 51 9.74 -0.99 -13.12
CA GLU A 51 10.94 -0.18 -13.21
C GLU A 51 12.22 -1.04 -13.12
N GLY A 52 13.10 -0.88 -14.12
CA GLY A 52 14.43 -1.46 -14.16
C GLY A 52 14.48 -2.99 -14.19
N LYS A 53 15.69 -3.55 -14.03
CA LYS A 53 15.93 -5.01 -14.09
C LYS A 53 15.21 -5.81 -13.00
N GLN A 54 14.88 -5.16 -11.88
CA GLN A 54 14.19 -5.79 -10.75
C GLN A 54 12.67 -5.63 -10.80
N LYS A 55 12.13 -5.00 -11.87
CA LYS A 55 10.69 -4.77 -12.10
C LYS A 55 9.99 -4.18 -10.88
N ARG A 56 10.58 -3.12 -10.33
CA ARG A 56 10.03 -2.44 -9.15
C ARG A 56 8.77 -1.67 -9.53
N ILE A 57 7.94 -1.37 -8.54
CA ILE A 57 6.72 -0.59 -8.71
C ILE A 57 6.99 0.77 -8.09
N VAL A 58 6.76 1.85 -8.84
CA VAL A 58 6.81 3.21 -8.33
C VAL A 58 5.40 3.74 -8.24
N VAL A 59 5.02 4.22 -7.05
CA VAL A 59 3.73 4.86 -6.81
C VAL A 59 3.95 6.26 -6.23
N ARG A 60 3.04 7.19 -6.54
CA ARG A 60 3.00 8.53 -5.96
C ARG A 60 1.87 8.62 -4.95
N LEU A 61 2.20 8.97 -3.71
CA LEU A 61 1.21 9.20 -2.66
C LEU A 61 0.38 10.45 -3.02
N LEU A 62 -0.96 10.35 -2.99
CA LEU A 62 -1.83 11.49 -3.32
C LEU A 62 -1.62 12.64 -2.32
N ARG A 63 -1.62 12.31 -1.02
CA ARG A 63 -1.54 13.31 0.07
C ARG A 63 -0.25 14.15 0.04
N SER A 64 0.90 13.52 -0.20
CA SER A 64 2.21 14.17 -0.07
C SER A 64 2.90 14.46 -1.40
N GLY A 65 2.46 13.85 -2.50
CA GLY A 65 3.18 13.88 -3.78
C GLY A 65 4.50 13.11 -3.78
N GLU A 66 4.85 12.40 -2.69
CA GLU A 66 6.07 11.62 -2.56
C GLU A 66 6.01 10.38 -3.46
N ASP A 67 7.06 10.17 -4.26
CA ASP A 67 7.26 8.93 -5.00
C ASP A 67 7.91 7.88 -4.10
N VAL A 68 7.33 6.68 -4.12
CA VAL A 68 7.74 5.57 -3.28
C VAL A 68 7.92 4.33 -4.15
N THR A 69 9.10 3.70 -4.03
CA THR A 69 9.46 2.49 -4.77
C THR A 69 9.27 1.24 -3.93
N PHE A 70 8.66 0.22 -4.54
CA PHE A 70 8.38 -1.08 -3.95
C PHE A 70 8.95 -2.22 -4.81
N PHE A 71 9.35 -3.32 -4.17
CA PHE A 71 9.56 -4.59 -4.85
C PHE A 71 8.22 -5.20 -5.24
N ARG A 72 8.20 -6.16 -6.19
CA ARG A 72 7.00 -6.94 -6.54
C ARG A 72 6.43 -7.79 -5.41
N THR A 73 7.16 -7.93 -4.31
CA THR A 73 6.64 -8.53 -3.07
C THR A 73 5.76 -7.55 -2.26
N GLY A 74 5.58 -6.34 -2.77
CA GLY A 74 4.87 -5.24 -2.12
C GLY A 74 5.68 -4.53 -1.03
N LYS A 75 6.91 -4.98 -0.72
CA LYS A 75 7.76 -4.34 0.30
C LYS A 75 8.46 -3.10 -0.25
N SER A 76 8.53 -2.06 0.56
CA SER A 76 9.27 -0.85 0.21
C SER A 76 10.77 -1.10 0.04
N VAL A 77 11.38 -0.40 -0.92
CA VAL A 77 12.83 -0.48 -1.19
C VAL A 77 13.64 0.35 -0.19
N LEU A 78 13.14 1.52 0.20
CA LEU A 78 13.89 2.52 0.99
C LEU A 78 13.55 2.47 2.49
N LYS A 79 12.25 2.43 2.82
CA LYS A 79 11.79 2.30 4.21
C LYS A 79 11.96 0.84 4.63
N LYS A 80 13.09 0.53 5.28
CA LYS A 80 13.48 -0.83 5.74
C LYS A 80 12.56 -1.40 6.83
N THR A 81 11.59 -0.63 7.33
CA THR A 81 10.58 -1.13 8.27
C THR A 81 9.66 -2.12 7.55
N ALA A 82 9.51 -3.32 8.11
CA ALA A 82 8.71 -4.41 7.53
C ALA A 82 7.22 -4.09 7.33
N HIS A 83 6.78 -2.94 7.85
CA HIS A 83 5.40 -2.48 7.89
C HIS A 83 5.05 -1.44 6.83
N TYR A 84 5.95 -1.14 5.88
CA TYR A 84 5.64 -0.25 4.75
C TYR A 84 5.43 -1.06 3.47
N LYS A 85 4.18 -1.09 2.97
CA LYS A 85 3.77 -1.98 1.88
C LYS A 85 2.85 -1.32 0.88
N VAL A 86 3.01 -1.67 -0.40
CA VAL A 86 2.01 -1.41 -1.43
C VAL A 86 1.09 -2.61 -1.55
N MET A 87 -0.22 -2.37 -1.58
CA MET A 87 -1.24 -3.41 -1.59
C MET A 87 -2.44 -2.98 -2.44
N PRO A 88 -3.21 -3.93 -2.98
CA PRO A 88 -4.40 -3.58 -3.74
C PRO A 88 -5.44 -2.88 -2.88
N MET A 89 -6.39 -2.26 -3.57
CA MET A 89 -7.54 -1.61 -2.96
C MET A 89 -8.36 -2.61 -2.14
N VAL A 90 -8.65 -2.26 -0.89
CA VAL A 90 -9.49 -3.06 0.00
C VAL A 90 -10.84 -2.35 0.14
N PRO A 91 -11.96 -2.96 -0.30
CA PRO A 91 -13.27 -2.30 -0.30
C PRO A 91 -13.65 -1.69 1.06
N TRP A 92 -13.39 -2.42 2.14
CA TRP A 92 -13.66 -1.94 3.49
C TRP A 92 -12.88 -0.66 3.83
N LEU A 93 -11.59 -0.58 3.50
CA LEU A 93 -10.81 0.65 3.69
C LEU A 93 -11.34 1.78 2.81
N MET A 94 -11.69 1.48 1.55
CA MET A 94 -12.19 2.49 0.62
C MET A 94 -13.45 3.20 1.12
N THR A 95 -14.36 2.48 1.78
CA THR A 95 -15.52 3.11 2.41
C THR A 95 -15.16 4.09 3.54
N ARG A 96 -13.97 3.97 4.14
CA ARG A 96 -13.50 4.82 5.25
C ARG A 96 -12.71 6.03 4.80
N PHE A 97 -12.12 6.01 3.60
CA PHE A 97 -11.43 7.17 3.05
C PHE A 97 -12.40 8.34 2.85
N GLY A 98 -13.62 8.10 2.37
CA GLY A 98 -14.55 9.19 2.04
C GLY A 98 -13.92 10.13 1.02
N THR A 99 -13.70 11.40 1.40
CA THR A 99 -12.98 12.40 0.59
C THR A 99 -11.50 12.55 0.96
N GLN A 100 -11.01 11.78 1.92
CA GLN A 100 -9.63 11.83 2.38
C GLN A 100 -8.73 10.97 1.50
N GLU A 101 -7.45 11.32 1.43
CA GLU A 101 -6.43 10.56 0.70
C GLU A 101 -5.54 9.73 1.63
N GLN A 102 -5.74 9.87 2.94
CA GLN A 102 -5.08 9.10 3.97
C GLN A 102 -6.03 8.89 5.14
N ILE A 103 -6.02 7.68 5.71
CA ILE A 103 -6.72 7.36 6.94
C ILE A 103 -5.78 6.66 7.92
N ARG A 104 -6.07 6.81 9.21
CA ARG A 104 -5.27 6.24 10.28
C ARG A 104 -6.16 5.58 11.34
N PHE A 105 -5.69 4.46 11.83
CA PHE A 105 -6.27 3.75 12.96
C PHE A 105 -5.21 3.50 14.04
N ASN A 106 -5.60 3.44 15.29
CA ASN A 106 -4.78 2.86 16.34
C ASN A 106 -4.77 1.31 16.23
N TRP A 107 -3.95 0.62 17.01
CA TRP A 107 -3.83 -0.85 16.96
C TRP A 107 -5.08 -1.59 17.43
N LYS A 108 -6.03 -0.88 18.05
CA LYS A 108 -7.36 -1.38 18.43
C LYS A 108 -8.42 -1.06 17.36
N TRP A 109 -8.02 -0.59 16.18
CA TRP A 109 -8.89 -0.20 15.07
C TRP A 109 -9.84 0.97 15.36
N GLY A 110 -9.59 1.73 16.42
CA GLY A 110 -10.20 3.05 16.60
C GLY A 110 -9.53 4.07 15.70
N TYR A 111 -10.26 5.10 15.28
CA TYR A 111 -9.65 6.24 14.57
C TYR A 111 -8.59 6.89 15.46
N ALA A 112 -7.47 7.27 14.84
CA ALA A 112 -6.32 7.89 15.50
C ALA A 112 -5.96 9.23 14.85
#